data_AF-A0A2G9LSQ9-F1
#
_entry.id   AF-A0A2G9LSQ9-F1
#
_cell.length_a   1.000
_cell.length_b   1.000
_cell.length_c   1.000
_cell.angle_alpha   90.00
_cell.angle_beta   90.00
_cell.angle_gamma   90.00
#
_symmetry.space_group_name_H-M   'P 1'
#
loop_
_entity.id
_entity.type
_entity.pdbx_description
1 polymer ?
#
loop_
_entity_poly.entity_id
_entity_poly.type
_entity_poly.pdbx_seq_one_letter_code
_entity_poly.pdbx_strand_id
1 'polypeptide(L)'
;MRTVIVVDKLDNWPLHINGVEVVSSKEYLTGKEYDYSNKIRIFNLCRSYGYQTYGYYVSLLAAARGHKPIPSIATINEMKNVSIVKIANDDIDELLHKSLKQVVPDRFILSIYFGKNLGKKYDPLAKVLYATFPIPFMRAEFRKKDNKWQIQSLRPISANEIPESHHEFVISAAEQYFSSKRFFRSRRKEHQYDIAILFNPDEDSPPSYENDIKYFIKAAEKLGMHAEVISKEDYPDLGQYDGLFIRETTSVNHHTYRFARKAVAEGLIVIDDPDSIEKCANKVFLAELLSRHHIPHPKTLIAYKANRSEVLEKIKLPCVLKEPDGSFSTGVFKANTEQELNEHMDRLLKISDLIITQEFLPTGFDWRVVMLDRKPLLVCKYHMVDKHWQIQRKTKGGNTRYGKVETMTVEEAPEKVVHVAARAANAIGDGLYGVDLKQSGDNIYVIEVNDNPNLELGYEGKVLKEQLFIEVMKVFQKRIEERKQRGKKE
;
A
#
# COMPACT_ATOMS: atom_id res chain seq x y z
N MET A 1 -2.10 21.86 11.20
CA MET A 1 -1.21 21.06 12.08
C MET A 1 -0.03 21.93 12.53
N ARG A 2 0.22 22.09 13.85
CA ARG A 2 1.39 22.87 14.38
C ARG A 2 2.67 22.08 14.08
N THR A 3 3.74 22.73 13.63
CA THR A 3 5.04 22.09 13.37
C THR A 3 6.06 22.53 14.41
N VAL A 4 6.71 21.58 15.07
CA VAL A 4 7.72 21.84 16.11
C VAL A 4 8.97 21.02 15.79
N ILE A 5 10.13 21.66 15.83
CA ILE A 5 11.44 21.02 15.80
C ILE A 5 11.89 20.79 17.24
N VAL A 6 12.31 19.56 17.54
CA VAL A 6 12.81 19.18 18.87
C VAL A 6 14.29 18.86 18.77
N VAL A 7 15.10 19.55 19.57
CA VAL A 7 16.57 19.42 19.63
C VAL A 7 17.02 19.14 21.06
N ASP A 8 18.23 18.61 21.30
CA ASP A 8 18.66 18.35 22.69
C ASP A 8 18.79 19.64 23.53
N LYS A 9 19.39 20.69 22.95
CA LYS A 9 19.64 21.98 23.60
C LYS A 9 19.57 23.11 22.57
N LEU A 10 18.84 24.18 22.90
CA LEU A 10 18.67 25.34 22.02
C LEU A 10 19.98 26.06 21.72
N ASP A 11 20.87 26.22 22.71
CA ASP A 11 22.16 26.91 22.55
C ASP A 11 23.10 26.26 21.52
N ASN A 12 22.84 24.99 21.18
CA ASN A 12 23.65 24.23 20.22
C ASN A 12 23.00 24.15 18.84
N TRP A 13 21.87 24.81 18.61
CA TRP A 13 21.13 24.74 17.35
C TRP A 13 21.62 25.82 16.39
N PRO A 14 22.35 25.47 15.30
CA PRO A 14 23.00 26.45 14.44
C PRO A 14 22.11 26.98 13.31
N LEU A 15 20.87 26.49 13.16
CA LEU A 15 20.04 26.72 11.98
C LEU A 15 18.82 27.58 12.31
N HIS A 16 18.80 28.84 11.88
CA HIS A 16 17.58 29.65 12.02
C HIS A 16 16.61 29.36 10.85
N ILE A 17 15.51 28.65 11.12
CA ILE A 17 14.51 28.29 10.11
C ILE A 17 13.25 29.11 10.36
N ASN A 18 12.83 29.91 9.38
CA ASN A 18 11.69 30.80 9.53
C ASN A 18 10.36 30.03 9.61
N GLY A 19 9.45 30.48 10.48
CA GLY A 19 8.08 29.96 10.57
C GLY A 19 7.93 28.61 11.24
N VAL A 20 8.97 28.10 11.92
CA VAL A 20 8.93 26.85 12.67
C VAL A 20 9.41 27.09 14.11
N GLU A 21 8.67 26.53 15.05
CA GLU A 21 9.01 26.57 16.46
C GLU A 21 10.12 25.55 16.76
N VAL A 22 11.15 25.95 17.51
CA VAL A 22 12.25 25.07 17.94
C VAL A 22 12.25 25.01 19.47
N VAL A 23 12.19 23.80 20.02
CA VAL A 23 12.14 23.56 21.47
C VAL A 23 13.17 22.52 21.89
N SER A 24 13.55 22.52 23.16
CA SER A 24 14.43 21.48 23.70
C SER A 24 13.69 20.15 23.91
N SER A 25 14.41 19.02 23.87
CA SER A 25 13.85 17.70 24.14
C SER A 25 13.28 17.60 25.56
N LYS A 26 13.93 18.24 26.53
CA LYS A 26 13.44 18.33 27.91
C LYS A 26 12.09 19.06 27.99
N GLU A 27 12.01 20.21 27.33
CA GLU A 27 10.78 21.02 27.26
C GLU A 27 9.64 20.25 26.60
N TYR A 28 9.89 19.61 25.44
CA TYR A 28 8.88 18.79 24.77
C TYR A 28 8.41 17.60 25.63
N LEU A 29 9.34 16.89 26.29
CA LEU A 29 8.99 15.69 27.06
C LEU A 29 8.24 16.02 28.35
N THR A 30 8.54 17.16 29.00
CA THR A 30 7.98 17.50 30.32
C THR A 30 6.92 18.61 30.30
N GLY A 31 6.77 19.31 29.18
CA GLY A 31 5.83 20.42 29.02
C GLY A 31 4.39 19.94 28.91
N LYS A 32 3.53 20.44 29.80
CA LYS A 32 2.09 20.11 29.83
C LYS A 32 1.33 20.55 28.58
N GLU A 33 1.83 21.57 27.87
CA GLU A 33 1.27 22.05 26.61
C GLU A 33 1.33 21.01 25.47
N TYR A 34 2.13 19.95 25.65
CA TYR A 34 2.25 18.84 24.71
C TYR A 34 1.51 17.57 25.14
N ASP A 35 0.90 17.55 26.32
CA ASP A 35 0.26 16.34 26.87
C ASP A 35 -1.10 16.06 26.23
N TYR A 36 -1.84 17.08 25.78
CA TYR A 36 -3.15 16.91 25.15
C TYR A 36 -3.47 17.95 24.07
N SER A 37 -4.26 17.50 23.09
CA SER A 37 -5.24 18.29 22.31
C SER A 37 -4.80 19.09 21.08
N ASN A 38 -3.64 18.84 20.45
CA ASN A 38 -3.39 19.41 19.12
C ASN A 38 -2.72 18.38 18.18
N LYS A 39 -3.13 18.34 16.90
CA LYS A 39 -2.33 17.68 15.86
C LYS A 39 -1.01 18.45 15.75
N ILE A 40 0.07 17.88 16.28
CA ILE A 40 1.43 18.43 16.22
C ILE A 40 2.30 17.51 15.35
N ARG A 41 3.04 18.09 14.40
CA ARG A 41 4.15 17.43 13.71
C ARG A 41 5.43 17.71 14.47
N ILE A 42 6.15 16.65 14.81
CA ILE A 42 7.43 16.74 15.52
C ILE A 42 8.56 16.40 14.54
N PHE A 43 9.45 17.34 14.26
CA PHE A 43 10.72 17.05 13.62
C PHE A 43 11.74 16.80 14.72
N ASN A 44 11.98 15.54 15.00
CA ASN A 44 12.92 15.11 16.01
C ASN A 44 14.32 15.19 15.41
N LEU A 45 15.10 16.18 15.83
CA LEU A 45 16.47 16.46 15.39
C LEU A 45 17.46 16.28 16.54
N CYS A 46 17.12 15.41 17.50
CA CYS A 46 18.02 15.06 18.59
C CYS A 46 19.29 14.36 18.07
N ARG A 47 20.37 14.48 18.84
CA ARG A 47 21.71 13.97 18.51
C ARG A 47 21.77 12.45 18.43
N SER A 48 20.91 11.75 19.16
CA SER A 48 20.92 10.30 19.24
C SER A 48 19.52 9.71 19.37
N TYR A 49 19.29 8.63 18.62
CA TYR A 49 18.08 7.81 18.62
C TYR A 49 18.34 6.41 19.23
N GLY A 50 19.43 6.28 20.01
CA GLY A 50 19.73 5.07 20.77
C GLY A 50 18.56 4.69 21.68
N TYR A 51 18.44 3.41 22.01
CA TYR A 51 17.39 2.98 22.94
C TYR A 51 17.49 3.75 24.26
N GLN A 52 16.37 4.26 24.77
CA GLN A 52 16.28 5.08 25.99
C GLN A 52 17.05 6.43 25.95
N THR A 53 17.43 6.94 24.78
CA THR A 53 17.94 8.33 24.67
C THR A 53 16.80 9.34 24.56
N TYR A 54 17.10 10.63 24.73
CA TYR A 54 16.12 11.71 24.53
C TYR A 54 15.45 11.64 23.16
N GLY A 55 16.22 11.46 22.07
CA GLY A 55 15.65 11.33 20.73
C GLY A 55 14.71 10.13 20.60
N TYR A 56 15.02 8.99 21.22
CA TYR A 56 14.12 7.85 21.26
C TYR A 56 12.82 8.17 22.01
N TYR A 57 12.91 8.78 23.19
CA TYR A 57 11.73 9.17 23.98
C TYR A 57 10.88 10.24 23.30
N VAL A 58 11.49 11.19 22.57
CA VAL A 58 10.75 12.20 21.81
C VAL A 58 9.83 11.54 20.80
N SER A 59 10.34 10.62 19.96
CA SER A 59 9.50 9.92 18.97
C SER A 59 8.51 8.96 19.63
N LEU A 60 8.89 8.28 20.72
CA LEU A 60 8.02 7.35 21.44
C LEU A 60 6.82 8.08 22.10
N LEU A 61 7.08 9.12 22.89
CA LEU A 61 6.03 9.87 23.57
C LEU A 61 5.21 10.70 22.60
N ALA A 62 5.80 11.19 21.49
CA ALA A 62 5.03 11.80 20.42
C ALA A 62 3.97 10.85 19.85
N ALA A 63 4.33 9.60 19.60
CA ALA A 63 3.37 8.58 19.17
C ALA A 63 2.26 8.36 20.23
N ALA A 64 2.62 8.25 21.51
CA ALA A 64 1.66 8.06 22.60
C ALA A 64 0.69 9.25 22.75
N ARG A 65 1.17 10.47 22.54
CA ARG A 65 0.38 11.72 22.58
C ARG A 65 -0.47 11.93 21.32
N GLY A 66 -0.36 11.05 20.31
CA GLY A 66 -1.02 11.22 19.01
C GLY A 66 -0.41 12.31 18.12
N HIS A 67 0.81 12.75 18.43
CA HIS A 67 1.60 13.61 17.56
C HIS A 67 2.22 12.79 16.42
N LYS A 68 2.71 13.46 15.38
CA LYS A 68 3.33 12.83 14.21
C LYS A 68 4.84 13.10 14.16
N PRO A 69 5.68 12.24 14.76
CA PRO A 69 7.13 12.40 14.78
C PRO A 69 7.80 11.95 13.48
N ILE A 70 8.81 12.72 13.07
CA ILE A 70 9.71 12.42 11.95
C ILE A 70 11.15 12.55 12.49
N PRO A 71 11.94 11.45 12.56
CA PRO A 71 11.55 10.08 12.23
C PRO A 71 10.58 9.47 13.26
N SER A 72 9.74 8.54 12.81
CA SER A 72 8.85 7.76 13.68
C SER A 72 9.62 6.68 14.44
N ILE A 73 9.00 6.08 15.46
CA ILE A 73 9.62 4.97 16.21
C ILE A 73 9.88 3.74 15.31
N ALA A 74 8.98 3.48 14.36
CA ALA A 74 9.14 2.44 13.36
C ALA A 74 10.37 2.71 12.48
N THR A 75 10.49 3.93 11.95
CA THR A 75 11.67 4.36 11.17
C THR A 75 12.96 4.23 11.99
N ILE A 76 12.94 4.60 13.28
CA ILE A 76 14.10 4.45 14.18
C ILE A 76 14.54 2.99 14.31
N ASN A 77 13.59 2.06 14.39
CA ASN A 77 13.89 0.63 14.50
C ASN A 77 14.34 0.01 13.16
N GLU A 78 13.70 0.39 12.05
CA GLU A 78 14.06 -0.08 10.71
C GLU A 78 15.50 0.31 10.34
N MET A 79 15.93 1.53 10.67
CA MET A 79 17.31 2.00 10.42
C MET A 79 18.39 1.11 11.03
N LYS A 80 18.10 0.43 12.15
CA LYS A 80 19.10 -0.44 12.82
C LYS A 80 19.38 -1.72 12.04
N ASN A 81 18.50 -2.07 11.10
CA ASN A 81 18.60 -3.30 10.31
C ASN A 81 18.98 -2.98 8.85
N VAL A 82 20.29 -2.80 8.61
CA VAL A 82 20.85 -2.56 7.25
C VAL A 82 20.49 -3.69 6.26
N SER A 83 20.23 -4.92 6.75
CA SER A 83 19.77 -6.04 5.93
C SER A 83 18.40 -5.80 5.29
N ILE A 84 17.50 -5.05 5.96
CA ILE A 84 16.19 -4.67 5.41
C ILE A 84 16.37 -3.65 4.27
N VAL A 85 17.37 -2.76 4.37
CA VAL A 85 17.73 -1.80 3.31
C VAL A 85 18.10 -2.52 2.01
N LYS A 86 18.80 -3.66 2.10
CA LYS A 86 19.25 -4.46 0.94
C LYS A 86 18.14 -5.25 0.25
N ILE A 87 17.06 -5.56 0.95
CA ILE A 87 15.94 -6.37 0.44
C ILE A 87 14.86 -5.47 -0.20
N ALA A 88 14.88 -4.17 0.08
CA ALA A 88 13.71 -3.30 -0.10
C ALA A 88 13.64 -2.50 -1.41
N ASN A 89 14.60 -2.55 -2.34
CA ASN A 89 14.49 -1.70 -3.54
C ASN A 89 15.42 -2.07 -4.73
N ASP A 90 14.87 -2.74 -5.73
CA ASP A 90 15.49 -2.83 -7.07
C ASP A 90 15.67 -1.41 -7.68
N ASP A 91 14.76 -0.48 -7.38
CA ASP A 91 14.81 0.92 -7.82
C ASP A 91 16.00 1.69 -7.20
N ILE A 92 16.40 1.37 -5.95
CA ILE A 92 17.57 2.02 -5.32
C ILE A 92 18.84 1.51 -6.00
N ASP A 93 18.97 0.22 -6.26
CA ASP A 93 20.18 -0.34 -6.84
C ASP A 93 20.47 0.23 -8.22
N GLU A 94 19.45 0.37 -9.08
CA GLU A 94 19.62 1.01 -10.39
C GLU A 94 20.04 2.49 -10.27
N LEU A 95 19.33 3.27 -9.44
CA LEU A 95 19.65 4.68 -9.20
C LEU A 95 21.02 4.87 -8.57
N LEU A 96 21.39 4.00 -7.64
CA LEU A 96 22.66 3.99 -6.94
C LEU A 96 23.82 3.73 -7.91
N HIS A 97 23.69 2.73 -8.79
CA HIS A 97 24.67 2.48 -9.85
C HIS A 97 24.78 3.64 -10.83
N LYS A 98 23.66 4.27 -11.20
CA LYS A 98 23.63 5.43 -12.09
C LYS A 98 24.27 6.67 -11.47
N SER A 99 23.88 7.02 -10.24
CA SER A 99 24.33 8.22 -9.53
C SER A 99 25.80 8.14 -9.09
N LEU A 100 26.30 6.94 -8.76
CA LEU A 100 27.66 6.75 -8.28
C LEU A 100 28.64 6.23 -9.35
N LYS A 101 28.21 6.14 -10.62
CA LYS A 101 29.03 5.62 -11.74
C LYS A 101 30.38 6.35 -11.89
N GLN A 102 30.38 7.67 -11.70
CA GLN A 102 31.57 8.53 -11.87
C GLN A 102 32.39 8.71 -10.59
N VAL A 103 31.99 8.08 -9.48
CA VAL A 103 32.71 8.18 -8.23
C VAL A 103 33.92 7.24 -8.29
N VAL A 104 35.12 7.81 -8.21
CA VAL A 104 36.39 7.09 -8.33
C VAL A 104 36.75 6.32 -7.05
N PRO A 105 36.65 6.90 -5.84
CA PRO A 105 36.92 6.15 -4.62
C PRO A 105 35.99 4.94 -4.46
N ASP A 106 36.45 3.91 -3.76
CA ASP A 106 35.64 2.73 -3.40
C ASP A 106 34.71 2.98 -2.20
N ARG A 107 34.82 4.17 -1.59
CA ARG A 107 34.00 4.64 -0.48
C ARG A 107 33.40 6.02 -0.81
N PHE A 108 32.11 6.17 -0.58
CA PHE A 108 31.42 7.44 -0.80
C PHE A 108 30.47 7.76 0.35
N ILE A 109 30.46 9.01 0.82
CA ILE A 109 29.55 9.47 1.87
C ILE A 109 28.66 10.56 1.28
N LEU A 110 27.36 10.31 1.27
CA LEU A 110 26.34 11.26 0.83
C LEU A 110 25.65 11.86 2.05
N SER A 111 25.72 13.18 2.20
CA SER A 111 24.93 13.90 3.22
C SER A 111 23.58 14.31 2.61
N ILE A 112 22.49 14.00 3.30
CA ILE A 112 21.13 14.23 2.84
C ILE A 112 20.42 15.11 3.87
N TYR A 113 19.84 16.22 3.40
CA TYR A 113 19.13 17.19 4.22
C TYR A 113 17.73 17.38 3.62
N PHE A 114 16.69 16.96 4.34
CA PHE A 114 15.29 16.99 3.90
C PHE A 114 15.12 16.42 2.47
N GLY A 115 15.79 15.30 2.19
CA GLY A 115 15.76 14.63 0.89
C GLY A 115 16.56 15.29 -0.23
N LYS A 116 17.41 16.27 0.06
CA LYS A 116 18.25 16.97 -0.92
C LYS A 116 19.74 16.84 -0.61
N ASN A 117 20.58 17.05 -1.62
CA ASN A 117 22.03 17.09 -1.50
C ASN A 117 22.60 18.37 -2.11
N LEU A 118 23.75 18.85 -1.61
CA LEU A 118 24.43 20.02 -2.18
C LEU A 118 24.77 19.83 -3.67
N GLY A 119 25.21 18.61 -4.04
CA GLY A 119 25.42 18.23 -5.43
C GLY A 119 24.12 17.76 -6.07
N LYS A 120 23.48 18.63 -6.86
CA LYS A 120 22.20 18.35 -7.56
C LYS A 120 22.16 17.01 -8.32
N LYS A 121 23.29 16.50 -8.81
CA LYS A 121 23.37 15.18 -9.48
C LYS A 121 23.02 14.00 -8.57
N TYR A 122 23.12 14.17 -7.26
CA TYR A 122 22.77 13.15 -6.26
C TYR A 122 21.36 13.32 -5.69
N ASP A 123 20.63 14.38 -6.06
CA ASP A 123 19.27 14.61 -5.58
C ASP A 123 18.32 13.44 -5.87
N PRO A 124 18.35 12.75 -7.04
CA PRO A 124 17.50 11.58 -7.24
C PRO A 124 17.73 10.48 -6.20
N LEU A 125 19.00 10.16 -5.92
CA LEU A 125 19.37 9.16 -4.90
C LEU A 125 19.01 9.64 -3.49
N ALA A 126 19.25 10.92 -3.18
CA ALA A 126 18.90 11.52 -1.90
C ALA A 126 17.38 11.49 -1.63
N LYS A 127 16.57 11.77 -2.66
CA LYS A 127 15.11 11.72 -2.60
C LYS A 127 14.61 10.31 -2.34
N VAL A 128 15.11 9.30 -3.06
CA VAL A 128 14.68 7.92 -2.85
C VAL A 128 15.09 7.40 -1.48
N LEU A 129 16.32 7.69 -1.03
CA LEU A 129 16.77 7.29 0.31
C LEU A 129 15.95 7.97 1.41
N TYR A 130 15.63 9.26 1.26
CA TYR A 130 14.76 9.97 2.19
C TYR A 130 13.31 9.46 2.13
N ALA A 131 12.83 9.10 0.94
CA ALA A 131 11.52 8.47 0.77
C ALA A 131 11.43 7.19 1.59
N THR A 132 12.41 6.30 1.43
CA THR A 132 12.48 5.05 2.16
C THR A 132 12.66 5.28 3.66
N PHE A 133 13.52 6.21 4.05
CA PHE A 133 13.83 6.52 5.45
C PHE A 133 13.66 8.02 5.73
N PRO A 134 12.46 8.46 6.16
CA PRO A 134 12.15 9.88 6.37
C PRO A 134 12.86 10.42 7.60
N ILE A 135 14.13 10.77 7.40
CA ILE A 135 15.04 11.30 8.41
C ILE A 135 15.48 12.67 7.94
N PRO A 136 15.23 13.74 8.71
CA PRO A 136 15.52 15.10 8.24
C PRO A 136 16.98 15.31 7.88
N PHE A 137 17.91 14.81 8.69
CA PHE A 137 19.34 14.85 8.41
C PHE A 137 19.94 13.45 8.47
N MET A 138 20.50 13.00 7.35
CA MET A 138 21.02 11.64 7.19
C MET A 138 22.38 11.64 6.50
N ARG A 139 23.23 10.69 6.86
CA ARG A 139 24.39 10.29 6.07
C ARG A 139 24.20 8.86 5.58
N ALA A 140 24.37 8.69 4.28
CA ALA A 140 24.45 7.41 3.62
C ALA A 140 25.91 7.12 3.28
N GLU A 141 26.43 5.99 3.73
CA GLU A 141 27.76 5.51 3.38
C GLU A 141 27.64 4.35 2.40
N PHE A 142 28.38 4.45 1.31
CA PHE A 142 28.41 3.45 0.25
C PHE A 142 29.81 2.89 0.10
N ARG A 143 29.87 1.61 -0.24
CA ARG A 143 31.11 0.92 -0.57
C ARG A 143 30.97 0.17 -1.88
N LYS A 144 32.01 0.21 -2.71
CA LYS A 144 32.09 -0.53 -3.96
C LYS A 144 32.71 -1.91 -3.69
N LYS A 145 31.96 -2.98 -3.99
CA LYS A 145 32.41 -4.38 -3.91
C LYS A 145 32.07 -5.08 -5.23
N ASP A 146 33.02 -5.77 -5.83
CA ASP A 146 32.84 -6.49 -7.12
C ASP A 146 32.24 -5.59 -8.23
N ASN A 147 32.75 -4.36 -8.33
CA ASN A 147 32.24 -3.29 -9.21
C ASN A 147 30.79 -2.85 -8.99
N LYS A 148 30.13 -3.33 -7.94
CA LYS A 148 28.80 -2.91 -7.53
C LYS A 148 28.88 -2.04 -6.28
N TRP A 149 28.25 -0.88 -6.34
CA TRP A 149 28.02 -0.05 -5.18
C TRP A 149 27.01 -0.74 -4.25
N GLN A 150 27.22 -0.65 -2.94
CA GLN A 150 26.31 -1.15 -1.93
C GLN A 150 26.20 -0.13 -0.80
N ILE A 151 25.01 -0.04 -0.19
CA ILE A 151 24.81 0.73 1.03
C ILE A 151 25.48 -0.02 2.18
N GLN A 152 26.46 0.64 2.81
CA GLN A 152 27.18 0.13 3.98
C GLN A 152 26.49 0.58 5.27
N SER A 153 26.06 1.83 5.34
CA SER A 153 25.27 2.33 6.48
C SER A 153 24.37 3.49 6.07
N LEU A 154 23.25 3.61 6.79
CA LEU A 154 22.38 4.78 6.79
C LEU A 154 22.22 5.20 8.24
N ARG A 155 22.58 6.45 8.56
CA ARG A 155 22.43 6.96 9.93
C ARG A 155 21.93 8.39 9.95
N PRO A 156 21.12 8.76 10.95
CA PRO A 156 20.81 10.15 11.20
C PRO A 156 22.07 10.91 11.66
N ILE A 157 22.07 12.22 11.46
CA ILE A 157 23.10 13.13 11.97
C ILE A 157 22.48 14.26 12.76
N SER A 158 23.23 14.76 13.74
CA SER A 158 22.86 15.96 14.48
C SER A 158 23.17 17.24 13.69
N ALA A 159 22.57 18.37 14.07
CA ALA A 159 22.88 19.65 13.44
C ALA A 159 24.36 20.07 13.63
N ASN A 160 24.99 19.70 14.73
CA ASN A 160 26.41 19.97 14.99
C ASN A 160 27.35 19.16 14.07
N GLU A 161 26.85 18.07 13.51
CA GLU A 161 27.57 17.28 12.52
C GLU A 161 27.46 17.86 11.10
N ILE A 162 26.68 18.93 10.91
CA ILE A 162 26.54 19.61 9.62
C ILE A 162 27.71 20.61 9.48
N PRO A 163 28.56 20.47 8.46
CA PRO A 163 29.62 21.44 8.18
C PRO A 163 29.05 22.86 8.03
N GLU A 164 29.76 23.87 8.53
CA GLU A 164 29.36 25.29 8.42
C GLU A 164 29.09 25.70 6.97
N SER A 165 29.91 25.21 6.03
CA SER A 165 29.73 25.44 4.60
C SER A 165 28.42 24.90 4.01
N HIS A 166 27.71 24.03 4.74
CA HIS A 166 26.42 23.49 4.33
C HIS A 166 25.24 24.23 4.96
N HIS A 167 25.44 25.08 5.98
CA HIS A 167 24.35 25.64 6.79
C HIS A 167 23.32 26.41 5.94
N GLU A 168 23.78 27.27 5.03
CA GLU A 168 22.89 28.02 4.12
C GLU A 168 22.03 27.10 3.26
N PHE A 169 22.63 26.04 2.71
CA PHE A 169 21.91 25.04 1.92
C PHE A 169 20.87 24.30 2.78
N VAL A 170 21.23 23.91 4.01
CA VAL A 170 20.33 23.18 4.90
C VAL A 170 19.14 24.05 5.31
N ILE A 171 19.37 25.33 5.63
CA ILE A 171 18.30 26.29 5.93
C ILE A 171 17.37 26.41 4.73
N SER A 172 17.91 26.63 3.52
CA SER A 172 17.09 26.71 2.30
C SER A 172 16.31 25.42 2.01
N ALA A 173 16.93 24.26 2.19
CA ALA A 173 16.27 22.97 2.01
C ALA A 173 15.14 22.76 3.04
N ALA A 174 15.36 23.14 4.30
CA ALA A 174 14.37 23.05 5.36
C ALA A 174 13.21 24.04 5.12
N GLU A 175 13.49 25.29 4.79
CA GLU A 175 12.46 26.29 4.47
C GLU A 175 11.60 25.84 3.30
N GLN A 176 12.21 25.34 2.22
CA GLN A 176 11.47 24.78 1.08
C GLN A 176 10.64 23.55 1.45
N TYR A 177 11.18 22.71 2.34
CA TYR A 177 10.46 21.54 2.85
C TYR A 177 9.22 22.01 3.61
N PHE A 178 9.36 22.88 4.62
CA PHE A 178 8.26 23.40 5.43
C PHE A 178 7.29 24.32 4.66
N SER A 179 7.75 25.01 3.62
CA SER A 179 6.92 25.88 2.78
C SER A 179 6.11 25.13 1.72
N SER A 180 6.35 23.83 1.53
CA SER A 180 5.67 23.05 0.49
C SER A 180 4.15 23.06 0.69
N LYS A 181 3.39 23.09 -0.43
CA LYS A 181 1.92 23.12 -0.44
C LYS A 181 1.28 22.00 0.39
N ARG A 182 2.01 20.89 0.58
CA ARG A 182 1.66 19.72 1.41
C ARG A 182 1.48 20.06 2.89
N PHE A 183 2.22 21.05 3.40
CA PHE A 183 2.12 21.47 4.82
C PHE A 183 1.16 22.65 5.04
N PHE A 184 1.05 23.54 4.04
CA PHE A 184 0.16 24.71 4.09
C PHE A 184 -1.33 24.40 3.89
N ARG A 185 -1.68 23.29 3.22
CA ARG A 185 -3.10 22.90 3.02
C ARG A 185 -3.83 22.50 4.31
N SER A 186 -3.11 22.07 5.37
CA SER A 186 -3.71 21.71 6.67
C SER A 186 -4.32 22.88 7.46
N ARG A 187 -4.35 24.09 6.88
CA ARG A 187 -4.88 25.31 7.50
C ARG A 187 -6.32 25.63 7.08
N ARG A 188 -6.97 24.79 6.26
CA ARG A 188 -8.36 24.99 5.81
C ARG A 188 -9.29 23.91 6.37
N LYS A 189 -10.26 24.38 7.17
CA LYS A 189 -11.30 23.66 7.95
C LYS A 189 -10.72 22.67 8.98
N GLU A 190 -11.27 22.70 10.19
CA GLU A 190 -10.96 21.78 11.29
C GLU A 190 -11.46 20.36 10.96
N HIS A 191 -10.86 19.73 9.96
CA HIS A 191 -11.12 18.32 9.69
C HIS A 191 -10.50 17.46 10.80
N GLN A 192 -11.28 16.52 11.32
CA GLN A 192 -10.87 15.74 12.48
C GLN A 192 -9.79 14.71 12.11
N TYR A 193 -9.88 14.15 10.90
CA TYR A 193 -9.02 13.06 10.40
C TYR A 193 -8.50 13.34 8.99
N ASP A 194 -7.26 12.92 8.72
CA ASP A 194 -6.60 13.05 7.42
C ASP A 194 -6.44 11.67 6.76
N ILE A 195 -6.94 11.49 5.54
CA ILE A 195 -6.88 10.24 4.77
C ILE A 195 -6.03 10.47 3.52
N ALA A 196 -5.01 9.63 3.34
CA ALA A 196 -4.27 9.56 2.09
C ALA A 196 -4.98 8.60 1.12
N ILE A 197 -5.19 9.01 -0.13
CA ILE A 197 -5.65 8.14 -1.21
C ILE A 197 -4.49 7.94 -2.18
N LEU A 198 -3.84 6.77 -2.15
CA LEU A 198 -2.78 6.42 -3.11
C LEU A 198 -3.41 6.10 -4.45
N PHE A 199 -3.08 6.88 -5.47
CA PHE A 199 -3.67 6.75 -6.80
C PHE A 199 -2.67 7.15 -7.89
N ASN A 200 -2.60 6.35 -8.94
CA ASN A 200 -1.76 6.58 -10.10
C ASN A 200 -2.63 6.85 -11.34
N PRO A 201 -2.72 8.10 -11.85
CA PRO A 201 -3.57 8.43 -12.99
C PRO A 201 -3.06 7.82 -14.31
N ASP A 202 -1.79 7.43 -14.37
CA ASP A 202 -1.14 6.88 -15.57
C ASP A 202 -1.24 5.34 -15.64
N GLU A 203 -1.96 4.70 -14.72
CA GLU A 203 -2.17 3.25 -14.72
C GLU A 203 -3.17 2.84 -15.82
N ASP A 204 -2.83 1.81 -16.59
CA ASP A 204 -3.65 1.34 -17.73
C ASP A 204 -5.00 0.72 -17.30
N SER A 205 -5.04 0.04 -16.16
CA SER A 205 -6.23 -0.68 -15.67
C SER A 205 -6.40 -0.46 -14.17
N PRO A 206 -6.69 0.79 -13.75
CA PRO A 206 -6.76 1.13 -12.35
C PRO A 206 -8.04 0.60 -11.72
N PRO A 207 -8.04 0.38 -10.41
CA PRO A 207 -9.23 -0.06 -9.66
C PRO A 207 -10.29 1.05 -9.57
N SER A 208 -9.91 2.32 -9.74
CA SER A 208 -10.82 3.46 -9.79
C SER A 208 -10.27 4.52 -10.74
N TYR A 209 -11.14 5.37 -11.30
CA TYR A 209 -10.72 6.47 -12.16
C TYR A 209 -10.73 7.81 -11.42
N GLU A 210 -10.12 8.85 -12.00
CA GLU A 210 -10.04 10.19 -11.38
C GLU A 210 -11.40 10.74 -10.90
N ASN A 211 -12.47 10.44 -11.63
CA ASN A 211 -13.81 10.88 -11.25
C ASN A 211 -14.31 10.18 -9.99
N ASP A 212 -14.01 8.90 -9.81
CA ASP A 212 -14.35 8.12 -8.61
C ASP A 212 -13.57 8.63 -7.39
N ILE A 213 -12.28 8.97 -7.59
CA ILE A 213 -11.44 9.59 -6.54
C ILE A 213 -12.05 10.89 -6.03
N LYS A 214 -12.62 11.73 -6.91
CA LYS A 214 -13.32 12.96 -6.50
C LYS A 214 -14.55 12.67 -5.63
N TYR A 215 -15.25 11.55 -5.83
CA TYR A 215 -16.37 11.16 -4.97
C TYR A 215 -15.91 10.67 -3.59
N PHE A 216 -14.79 9.93 -3.51
CA PHE A 216 -14.18 9.59 -2.24
C PHE A 216 -13.78 10.83 -1.43
N ILE A 217 -13.17 11.83 -2.07
CA ILE A 217 -12.80 13.09 -1.41
C ILE A 217 -14.04 13.82 -0.89
N LYS A 218 -15.08 13.98 -1.72
CA LYS A 218 -16.35 14.60 -1.31
C LYS A 218 -17.03 13.83 -0.17
N ALA A 219 -16.97 12.50 -0.20
CA ALA A 219 -17.53 11.65 0.84
C ALA A 219 -16.79 11.84 2.18
N ALA A 220 -15.45 11.92 2.15
CA ALA A 220 -14.64 12.24 3.33
C ALA A 220 -15.00 13.63 3.90
N GLU A 221 -15.14 14.64 3.05
CA GLU A 221 -15.53 16.00 3.46
C GLU A 221 -16.91 16.02 4.14
N LYS A 222 -17.90 15.30 3.59
CA LYS A 222 -19.24 15.17 4.21
C LYS A 222 -19.19 14.54 5.61
N LEU A 223 -18.19 13.70 5.88
CA LEU A 223 -17.97 13.05 7.18
C LEU A 223 -17.03 13.84 8.10
N GLY A 224 -16.64 15.07 7.73
CA GLY A 224 -15.75 15.90 8.55
C GLY A 224 -14.27 15.48 8.50
N MET A 225 -13.89 14.64 7.53
CA MET A 225 -12.50 14.24 7.26
C MET A 225 -11.93 15.02 6.08
N HIS A 226 -10.61 15.10 6.01
CA HIS A 226 -9.88 15.60 4.86
C HIS A 226 -9.26 14.41 4.14
N ALA A 227 -9.54 14.24 2.85
CA ALA A 227 -8.89 13.23 2.02
C ALA A 227 -8.13 13.91 0.88
N GLU A 228 -6.91 13.47 0.63
CA GLU A 228 -6.11 13.96 -0.50
C GLU A 228 -5.45 12.82 -1.27
N VAL A 229 -5.25 13.06 -2.57
CA VAL A 229 -4.53 12.14 -3.44
C VAL A 229 -3.04 12.26 -3.17
N ILE A 230 -2.39 11.11 -3.03
CA ILE A 230 -0.94 10.99 -2.91
C ILE A 230 -0.40 10.05 -4.01
N SER A 231 0.86 10.21 -4.37
CA SER A 231 1.56 9.37 -5.34
C SER A 231 2.68 8.54 -4.70
N LYS A 232 3.42 7.76 -5.49
CA LYS A 232 4.57 6.99 -4.98
C LYS A 232 5.66 7.86 -4.34
N GLU A 233 5.80 9.11 -4.79
CA GLU A 233 6.77 10.09 -4.27
C GLU A 233 6.43 10.57 -2.85
N ASP A 234 5.19 10.35 -2.42
CA ASP A 234 4.66 10.80 -1.14
C ASP A 234 4.86 9.80 0.00
N TYR A 235 5.48 8.64 -0.29
CA TYR A 235 5.86 7.61 0.67
C TYR A 235 6.54 8.14 1.95
N PRO A 236 7.52 9.08 1.93
CA PRO A 236 8.19 9.54 3.14
C PRO A 236 7.23 10.14 4.18
N ASP A 237 6.27 10.95 3.74
CA ASP A 237 5.41 11.70 4.67
C ASP A 237 4.11 10.95 5.02
N LEU A 238 3.97 9.67 4.65
CA LEU A 238 2.80 8.84 4.92
C LEU A 238 2.35 8.85 6.39
N GLY A 239 3.30 8.93 7.33
CA GLY A 239 3.01 8.91 8.76
C GLY A 239 2.17 10.09 9.26
N GLN A 240 2.01 11.13 8.46
CA GLN A 240 1.19 12.29 8.82
C GLN A 240 -0.32 12.03 8.77
N TYR A 241 -0.77 11.02 8.03
CA TYR A 241 -2.20 10.72 7.87
C TYR A 241 -2.73 9.86 9.03
N ASP A 242 -4.04 9.86 9.21
CA ASP A 242 -4.77 8.95 10.11
C ASP A 242 -5.16 7.64 9.39
N GLY A 243 -5.27 7.66 8.05
CA GLY A 243 -5.55 6.46 7.25
C GLY A 243 -4.96 6.50 5.83
N LEU A 244 -4.80 5.33 5.22
CA LEU A 244 -4.35 5.11 3.85
C LEU A 244 -5.39 4.28 3.09
N PHE A 245 -5.87 4.81 1.97
CA PHE A 245 -6.72 4.12 1.01
C PHE A 245 -5.96 3.91 -0.31
N ILE A 246 -5.74 2.66 -0.71
CA ILE A 246 -4.99 2.29 -1.92
C ILE A 246 -5.97 2.10 -3.08
N ARG A 247 -5.87 2.94 -4.10
CA ARG A 247 -6.61 2.82 -5.38
C ARG A 247 -5.64 2.74 -6.57
N GLU A 248 -4.66 1.86 -6.43
CA GLU A 248 -3.70 1.46 -7.45
C GLU A 248 -3.48 -0.05 -7.31
N THR A 249 -3.16 -0.75 -8.40
CA THR A 249 -2.97 -2.21 -8.35
C THR A 249 -2.02 -2.65 -7.23
N THR A 250 -2.47 -3.65 -6.47
CA THR A 250 -1.73 -4.25 -5.36
C THR A 250 -0.97 -5.49 -5.81
N SER A 251 0.26 -5.63 -5.31
CA SER A 251 1.08 -6.84 -5.48
C SER A 251 2.19 -6.85 -4.42
N VAL A 252 2.55 -8.04 -3.94
CA VAL A 252 3.59 -8.26 -2.91
C VAL A 252 4.95 -7.65 -3.27
N ASN A 253 5.28 -7.58 -4.57
CA ASN A 253 6.53 -7.01 -5.07
C ASN A 253 6.39 -5.56 -5.57
N HIS A 254 5.27 -4.89 -5.29
CA HIS A 254 4.95 -3.54 -5.77
C HIS A 254 5.07 -2.47 -4.67
N HIS A 255 5.15 -1.18 -5.02
CA HIS A 255 5.24 -0.11 -4.01
C HIS A 255 3.98 -0.01 -3.15
N THR A 256 2.81 -0.35 -3.68
CA THR A 256 1.53 -0.34 -2.95
C THR A 256 1.58 -1.22 -1.70
N TYR A 257 2.19 -2.41 -1.77
CA TYR A 257 2.40 -3.28 -0.61
C TYR A 257 3.35 -2.65 0.42
N ARG A 258 4.40 -1.93 -0.02
CA ARG A 258 5.30 -1.19 0.87
C ARG A 258 4.57 -0.06 1.60
N PHE A 259 3.73 0.68 0.89
CA PHE A 259 2.84 1.70 1.47
C PHE A 259 1.93 1.10 2.55
N ALA A 260 1.27 -0.03 2.26
CA ALA A 260 0.43 -0.71 3.22
C ALA A 260 1.22 -1.11 4.49
N ARG A 261 2.40 -1.71 4.32
CA ARG A 261 3.28 -2.14 5.43
C ARG A 261 3.71 -0.97 6.31
N LYS A 262 4.18 0.11 5.70
CA LYS A 262 4.57 1.32 6.41
C LYS A 262 3.39 1.95 7.15
N ALA A 263 2.24 2.08 6.49
CA ALA A 263 1.05 2.66 7.10
C ALA A 263 0.60 1.86 8.34
N VAL A 264 0.57 0.53 8.28
CA VAL A 264 0.27 -0.32 9.45
C VAL A 264 1.32 -0.12 10.56
N ALA A 265 2.60 -0.10 10.23
CA ALA A 265 3.68 0.13 11.19
C ALA A 265 3.62 1.52 11.86
N GLU A 266 3.16 2.53 11.13
CA GLU A 266 2.92 3.90 11.62
C GLU A 266 1.56 4.07 12.29
N GLY A 267 0.77 2.99 12.38
CA GLY A 267 -0.50 2.94 13.11
C GLY A 267 -1.68 3.59 12.40
N LEU A 268 -1.61 3.76 11.08
CA LEU A 268 -2.73 4.22 10.26
C LEU A 268 -3.79 3.12 10.12
N ILE A 269 -5.03 3.52 9.86
CA ILE A 269 -6.04 2.61 9.30
C ILE A 269 -5.74 2.41 7.82
N VAL A 270 -5.65 1.17 7.35
CA VAL A 270 -5.21 0.86 5.99
C VAL A 270 -6.24 0.01 5.28
N ILE A 271 -6.61 0.42 4.07
CA ILE A 271 -7.35 -0.39 3.10
C ILE A 271 -6.64 -0.18 1.75
N ASP A 272 -5.99 -1.15 1.13
CA ASP A 272 -5.91 -2.56 1.50
C ASP A 272 -4.69 -2.82 2.40
N ASP A 273 -4.89 -3.59 3.47
CA ASP A 273 -3.82 -3.89 4.42
C ASP A 273 -2.86 -4.98 3.87
N PRO A 274 -1.61 -5.08 4.39
CA PRO A 274 -0.61 -5.99 3.85
C PRO A 274 -1.02 -7.46 3.84
N ASP A 275 -1.74 -7.90 4.88
CA ASP A 275 -2.15 -9.30 5.03
C ASP A 275 -3.25 -9.64 3.99
N SER A 276 -4.17 -8.71 3.74
CA SER A 276 -5.12 -8.81 2.63
C SER A 276 -4.43 -8.90 1.26
N ILE A 277 -3.45 -8.03 0.99
CA ILE A 277 -2.70 -8.01 -0.28
C ILE A 277 -1.98 -9.35 -0.51
N GLU A 278 -1.28 -9.88 0.50
CA GLU A 278 -0.57 -11.16 0.40
C GLU A 278 -1.51 -12.33 0.14
N LYS A 279 -2.60 -12.42 0.90
CA LYS A 279 -3.54 -13.54 0.83
C LYS A 279 -4.33 -13.55 -0.46
N CYS A 280 -4.76 -12.39 -0.96
CA CYS A 280 -5.52 -12.27 -2.19
C CYS A 280 -4.65 -12.46 -3.44
N ALA A 281 -3.39 -12.01 -3.42
CA ALA A 281 -2.50 -12.14 -4.57
C ALA A 281 -2.17 -13.61 -4.92
N ASN A 282 -2.17 -14.51 -3.94
CA ASN A 282 -1.72 -15.88 -4.13
C ASN A 282 -2.88 -16.89 -4.25
N LYS A 283 -3.08 -17.43 -5.45
CA LYS A 283 -4.17 -18.40 -5.73
C LYS A 283 -3.98 -19.75 -5.03
N VAL A 284 -2.74 -20.14 -4.72
CA VAL A 284 -2.46 -21.37 -3.98
C VAL A 284 -2.93 -21.22 -2.53
N PHE A 285 -2.59 -20.09 -1.90
CA PHE A 285 -3.07 -19.73 -0.58
C PHE A 285 -4.60 -19.71 -0.52
N LEU A 286 -5.24 -19.04 -1.49
CA LEU A 286 -6.70 -18.95 -1.55
C LEU A 286 -7.35 -20.34 -1.69
N ALA A 287 -6.84 -21.21 -2.56
CA ALA A 287 -7.39 -22.56 -2.74
C ALA A 287 -7.31 -23.39 -1.45
N GLU A 288 -6.18 -23.34 -0.75
CA GLU A 288 -5.99 -24.02 0.54
C GLU A 288 -6.91 -23.44 1.63
N LEU A 289 -7.02 -22.11 1.69
CA LEU A 289 -7.88 -21.41 2.63
C LEU A 289 -9.35 -21.81 2.45
N LEU A 290 -9.85 -21.77 1.22
CA LEU A 290 -11.25 -22.12 0.91
C LEU A 290 -11.53 -23.59 1.24
N SER A 291 -10.60 -24.49 0.91
CA SER A 291 -10.68 -25.92 1.25
C SER A 291 -10.78 -26.13 2.76
N ARG A 292 -9.86 -25.54 3.53
CA ARG A 292 -9.82 -25.64 5.00
C ARG A 292 -11.11 -25.13 5.65
N HIS A 293 -11.68 -24.05 5.13
CA HIS A 293 -12.92 -23.47 5.64
C HIS A 293 -14.19 -24.09 5.05
N HIS A 294 -14.09 -25.15 4.25
CA HIS A 294 -15.21 -25.82 3.59
C HIS A 294 -16.10 -24.82 2.83
N ILE A 295 -15.46 -23.87 2.13
CA ILE A 295 -16.12 -22.88 1.29
C ILE A 295 -16.15 -23.44 -0.13
N PRO A 296 -17.32 -23.53 -0.79
CA PRO A 296 -17.39 -24.08 -2.13
C PRO A 296 -16.50 -23.33 -3.14
N HIS A 297 -15.64 -24.06 -3.82
CA HIS A 297 -14.81 -23.60 -4.94
C HIS A 297 -14.70 -24.73 -5.96
N PRO A 298 -14.36 -24.46 -7.23
CA PRO A 298 -14.22 -25.52 -8.22
C PRO A 298 -13.16 -26.52 -7.78
N LYS A 299 -13.26 -27.78 -8.21
CA LYS A 299 -12.25 -28.79 -7.87
C LYS A 299 -10.87 -28.29 -8.30
N THR A 300 -9.95 -28.23 -7.35
CA THR A 300 -8.66 -27.55 -7.52
C THR A 300 -7.54 -28.46 -7.02
N LEU A 301 -6.45 -28.53 -7.77
CA LEU A 301 -5.24 -29.28 -7.42
C LEU A 301 -4.01 -28.38 -7.63
N ILE A 302 -3.15 -28.34 -6.62
CA ILE A 302 -1.82 -27.73 -6.73
C ILE A 302 -0.97 -28.67 -7.59
N ALA A 303 -0.56 -28.20 -8.75
CA ALA A 303 0.26 -28.97 -9.68
C ALA A 303 1.72 -28.50 -9.64
N TYR A 304 2.62 -29.46 -9.73
CA TYR A 304 4.06 -29.33 -9.80
C TYR A 304 4.61 -30.37 -10.77
N LYS A 305 5.91 -30.30 -11.08
CA LYS A 305 6.51 -31.10 -12.16
C LYS A 305 6.28 -32.61 -12.02
N ALA A 306 6.26 -33.14 -10.79
CA ALA A 306 6.19 -34.57 -10.53
C ALA A 306 4.76 -35.16 -10.40
N ASN A 307 3.70 -34.34 -10.21
CA ASN A 307 2.32 -34.85 -10.04
C ASN A 307 1.40 -34.61 -11.24
N ARG A 308 1.98 -34.42 -12.43
CA ARG A 308 1.25 -34.15 -13.68
C ARG A 308 0.17 -35.19 -13.99
N SER A 309 0.46 -36.48 -13.80
CA SER A 309 -0.51 -37.56 -14.03
C SER A 309 -1.74 -37.44 -13.14
N GLU A 310 -1.58 -36.96 -11.90
CA GLU A 310 -2.68 -36.78 -10.95
C GLU A 310 -3.65 -35.67 -11.39
N VAL A 311 -3.18 -34.67 -12.13
CA VAL A 311 -4.02 -33.58 -12.65
C VAL A 311 -5.10 -34.16 -13.58
N LEU A 312 -4.71 -35.01 -14.52
CA LEU A 312 -5.63 -35.63 -15.48
C LEU A 312 -6.65 -36.54 -14.79
N GLU A 313 -6.18 -37.35 -13.82
CA GLU A 313 -7.03 -38.27 -13.07
C GLU A 313 -8.06 -37.53 -12.21
N LYS A 314 -7.63 -36.48 -11.50
CA LYS A 314 -8.44 -35.79 -10.50
C LYS A 314 -9.30 -34.67 -11.08
N ILE A 315 -8.77 -33.80 -11.94
CA ILE A 315 -9.48 -32.60 -12.42
C ILE A 315 -10.28 -32.87 -13.69
N LYS A 316 -9.82 -33.78 -14.55
CA LYS A 316 -10.38 -34.06 -15.89
C LYS A 316 -10.34 -32.85 -16.83
N LEU A 317 -10.61 -33.08 -18.12
CA LEU A 317 -10.63 -32.05 -19.16
C LEU A 317 -12.07 -31.66 -19.54
N PRO A 318 -12.32 -30.40 -19.95
CA PRO A 318 -11.36 -29.29 -19.98
C PRO A 318 -11.03 -28.78 -18.56
N CYS A 319 -9.82 -28.27 -18.38
CA CYS A 319 -9.38 -27.66 -17.12
C CYS A 319 -8.72 -26.30 -17.35
N VAL A 320 -8.58 -25.53 -16.27
CA VAL A 320 -7.94 -24.21 -16.26
C VAL A 320 -6.67 -24.28 -15.43
N LEU A 321 -5.57 -23.79 -16.00
CA LEU A 321 -4.27 -23.63 -15.35
C LEU A 321 -4.05 -22.17 -15.03
N LYS A 322 -3.56 -21.86 -13.82
CA LYS A 322 -3.32 -20.50 -13.35
C LYS A 322 -1.98 -20.39 -12.64
N GLU A 323 -1.26 -19.31 -12.94
CA GLU A 323 -0.10 -18.88 -12.15
C GLU A 323 -0.53 -18.47 -10.73
N PRO A 324 0.30 -18.75 -9.69
CA PRO A 324 0.00 -18.36 -8.32
C PRO A 324 -0.23 -16.85 -8.15
N ASP A 325 0.71 -16.03 -8.65
CA ASP A 325 0.80 -14.58 -8.36
C ASP A 325 0.35 -13.69 -9.54
N GLY A 326 -0.61 -14.15 -10.36
CA GLY A 326 -1.13 -13.38 -11.50
C GLY A 326 -2.33 -12.49 -11.17
N SER A 327 -2.42 -11.29 -11.75
CA SER A 327 -3.62 -10.44 -11.76
C SER A 327 -4.18 -10.24 -13.17
N PHE A 328 -5.42 -9.75 -13.29
CA PHE A 328 -6.07 -9.38 -14.55
C PHE A 328 -6.12 -10.48 -15.63
N SER A 329 -6.31 -11.75 -15.24
CA SER A 329 -6.34 -12.91 -16.16
C SER A 329 -5.03 -13.17 -16.93
N THR A 330 -3.93 -12.51 -16.58
CA THR A 330 -2.61 -12.86 -17.10
C THR A 330 -2.16 -14.17 -16.44
N GLY A 331 -1.63 -15.12 -17.22
CA GLY A 331 -1.21 -16.42 -16.69
C GLY A 331 -2.35 -17.44 -16.49
N VAL A 332 -3.51 -17.24 -17.11
CA VAL A 332 -4.65 -18.18 -17.09
C VAL A 332 -4.81 -18.86 -18.44
N PHE A 333 -4.73 -20.19 -18.46
CA PHE A 333 -4.79 -21.01 -19.68
C PHE A 333 -5.88 -22.07 -19.56
N LYS A 334 -6.62 -22.32 -20.65
CA LYS A 334 -7.61 -23.40 -20.70
C LYS A 334 -7.08 -24.54 -21.56
N ALA A 335 -6.98 -25.73 -20.99
CA ALA A 335 -6.61 -26.95 -21.69
C ALA A 335 -7.86 -27.81 -21.97
N ASN A 336 -8.08 -28.15 -23.22
CA ASN A 336 -9.14 -29.05 -23.68
C ASN A 336 -8.61 -30.46 -23.97
N THR A 337 -7.31 -30.58 -24.22
CA THR A 337 -6.61 -31.85 -24.49
C THR A 337 -5.46 -32.07 -23.50
N GLU A 338 -5.02 -33.31 -23.36
CA GLU A 338 -3.84 -33.64 -22.55
C GLU A 338 -2.56 -32.98 -23.09
N GLN A 339 -2.45 -32.86 -24.42
CA GLN A 339 -1.34 -32.15 -25.03
C GLN A 339 -1.32 -30.67 -24.61
N GLU A 340 -2.46 -29.97 -24.71
CA GLU A 340 -2.59 -28.57 -24.28
C GLU A 340 -2.26 -28.42 -22.79
N LEU A 341 -2.72 -29.35 -21.96
CA LEU A 341 -2.40 -29.38 -20.53
C LEU A 341 -0.88 -29.42 -20.30
N ASN A 342 -0.20 -30.35 -20.95
CA ASN A 342 1.24 -30.55 -20.79
C ASN A 342 2.04 -29.32 -21.24
N GLU A 343 1.68 -28.74 -22.40
CA GLU A 343 2.30 -27.53 -22.92
C GLU A 343 2.12 -26.33 -21.98
N HIS A 344 0.92 -26.15 -21.44
CA HIS A 344 0.65 -25.08 -20.47
C HIS A 344 1.37 -25.31 -19.14
N MET A 345 1.38 -26.53 -18.60
CA MET A 345 2.16 -26.86 -17.41
C MET A 345 3.65 -26.58 -17.61
N ASP A 346 4.24 -27.00 -18.73
CA ASP A 346 5.65 -26.76 -19.03
C ASP A 346 5.98 -25.27 -19.17
N ARG A 347 5.04 -24.47 -19.68
CA ARG A 347 5.20 -23.02 -19.77
C ARG A 347 5.18 -22.37 -18.39
N LEU A 348 4.17 -22.69 -17.57
CA LEU A 348 3.99 -22.05 -16.27
C LEU A 348 5.04 -22.49 -15.24
N LEU A 349 5.38 -23.79 -15.22
CA LEU A 349 6.35 -24.36 -14.29
C LEU A 349 7.82 -24.00 -14.61
N LYS A 350 8.08 -23.26 -15.70
CA LYS A 350 9.37 -22.60 -15.93
C LYS A 350 9.53 -21.33 -15.11
N ILE A 351 8.42 -20.73 -14.68
CA ILE A 351 8.38 -19.41 -14.01
C ILE A 351 8.06 -19.58 -12.53
N SER A 352 7.30 -20.62 -12.15
CA SER A 352 6.92 -20.91 -10.76
C SER A 352 7.09 -22.40 -10.44
N ASP A 353 7.43 -22.72 -9.19
CA ASP A 353 7.53 -24.12 -8.74
C ASP A 353 6.14 -24.79 -8.60
N LEU A 354 5.10 -23.99 -8.37
CA LEU A 354 3.74 -24.44 -8.15
C LEU A 354 2.77 -23.70 -9.07
N ILE A 355 1.72 -24.38 -9.52
CA ILE A 355 0.60 -23.77 -10.23
C ILE A 355 -0.72 -24.33 -9.71
N ILE A 356 -1.81 -23.65 -10.03
CA ILE A 356 -3.15 -24.17 -9.78
C ILE A 356 -3.73 -24.76 -11.06
N THR A 357 -4.26 -25.97 -10.93
CA THR A 357 -5.10 -26.62 -11.95
C THR A 357 -6.52 -26.78 -11.38
N GLN A 358 -7.51 -26.36 -12.14
CA GLN A 358 -8.88 -26.20 -11.65
C GLN A 358 -9.89 -26.71 -12.69
N GLU A 359 -10.98 -27.31 -12.23
CA GLU A 359 -12.09 -27.72 -13.07
C GLU A 359 -12.68 -26.52 -13.83
N PHE A 360 -12.96 -26.70 -15.12
CA PHE A 360 -13.61 -25.67 -15.92
C PHE A 360 -15.12 -25.66 -15.69
N LEU A 361 -15.63 -24.59 -15.07
CA LEU A 361 -17.07 -24.37 -14.89
C LEU A 361 -17.61 -23.40 -15.96
N PRO A 362 -18.35 -23.88 -16.98
CA PRO A 362 -18.99 -23.01 -17.96
C PRO A 362 -20.16 -22.24 -17.33
N THR A 363 -20.14 -20.92 -17.44
CA THR A 363 -21.20 -20.03 -16.95
C THR A 363 -21.51 -18.97 -18.00
N GLY A 364 -22.78 -18.52 -18.05
CA GLY A 364 -23.18 -17.41 -18.92
C GLY A 364 -22.76 -16.04 -18.38
N PHE A 365 -22.49 -15.97 -17.08
CA PHE A 365 -22.08 -14.77 -16.36
C PHE A 365 -21.32 -15.20 -15.09
N ASP A 366 -20.56 -14.25 -14.53
CA ASP A 366 -19.91 -14.39 -13.23
C ASP A 366 -20.51 -13.36 -12.26
N TRP A 367 -20.69 -13.75 -11.01
CA TRP A 367 -21.09 -12.85 -9.94
C TRP A 367 -19.86 -12.20 -9.34
N ARG A 368 -19.98 -10.94 -8.93
CA ARG A 368 -19.05 -10.30 -7.99
C ARG A 368 -19.84 -9.75 -6.82
N VAL A 369 -19.42 -10.07 -5.61
CA VAL A 369 -19.93 -9.44 -4.40
C VAL A 369 -18.83 -8.57 -3.83
N VAL A 370 -19.07 -7.27 -3.74
CA VAL A 370 -18.15 -6.37 -3.05
C VAL A 370 -18.43 -6.45 -1.56
N MET A 371 -17.40 -6.73 -0.78
CA MET A 371 -17.42 -6.83 0.67
C MET A 371 -16.58 -5.69 1.25
N LEU A 372 -17.03 -5.11 2.36
CA LEU A 372 -16.31 -4.06 3.07
C LEU A 372 -16.60 -4.21 4.57
N ASP A 373 -15.56 -4.19 5.42
CA ASP A 373 -15.71 -4.30 6.87
C ASP A 373 -16.57 -5.52 7.27
N ARG A 374 -16.32 -6.66 6.62
CA ARG A 374 -17.03 -7.94 6.78
C ARG A 374 -18.51 -7.94 6.35
N LYS A 375 -18.98 -6.90 5.67
CA LYS A 375 -20.37 -6.74 5.21
C LYS A 375 -20.45 -6.68 3.69
N PRO A 376 -21.47 -7.29 3.07
CA PRO A 376 -21.73 -7.10 1.64
C PRO A 376 -22.16 -5.66 1.39
N LEU A 377 -21.57 -5.05 0.36
CA LEU A 377 -21.80 -3.67 -0.03
C LEU A 377 -22.66 -3.57 -1.29
N LEU A 378 -22.34 -4.34 -2.32
CA LEU A 378 -23.11 -4.43 -3.56
C LEU A 378 -22.84 -5.75 -4.28
N VAL A 379 -23.71 -6.09 -5.23
CA VAL A 379 -23.57 -7.29 -6.07
C VAL A 379 -23.65 -6.90 -7.54
N CYS A 380 -22.75 -7.48 -8.34
CA CYS A 380 -22.71 -7.32 -9.79
C CYS A 380 -22.82 -8.68 -10.49
N LYS A 381 -23.44 -8.69 -11.66
CA LYS A 381 -23.28 -9.75 -12.67
C LYS A 381 -22.46 -9.21 -13.83
N TYR A 382 -21.35 -9.86 -14.12
CA TYR A 382 -20.55 -9.61 -15.31
C TYR A 382 -20.86 -10.69 -16.33
N HIS A 383 -21.51 -10.30 -17.42
CA HIS A 383 -21.82 -11.23 -18.51
C HIS A 383 -20.57 -11.52 -19.34
N MET A 384 -20.48 -12.72 -19.89
CA MET A 384 -19.39 -13.06 -20.80
C MET A 384 -19.50 -12.26 -22.11
N VAL A 385 -18.37 -11.96 -22.76
CA VAL A 385 -18.38 -11.36 -24.12
C VAL A 385 -18.93 -12.39 -25.11
N ASP A 386 -19.75 -11.97 -26.07
CA ASP A 386 -20.34 -12.85 -27.09
C ASP A 386 -19.31 -13.81 -27.71
N LYS A 387 -19.61 -15.12 -27.59
CA LYS A 387 -18.77 -16.23 -28.06
C LYS A 387 -17.38 -16.30 -27.41
N HIS A 388 -17.24 -15.82 -26.18
CA HIS A 388 -16.01 -15.85 -25.38
C HIS A 388 -16.31 -16.36 -23.96
N TRP A 389 -15.33 -17.00 -23.31
CA TRP A 389 -15.51 -17.58 -21.97
C TRP A 389 -15.05 -16.66 -20.83
N GLN A 390 -14.58 -15.45 -21.17
CA GLN A 390 -14.16 -14.40 -20.22
C GLN A 390 -14.99 -13.13 -20.42
N ILE A 391 -15.08 -12.30 -19.37
CA ILE A 391 -15.79 -11.01 -19.32
C ILE A 391 -15.14 -9.91 -20.16
N GLN A 392 -13.90 -10.12 -20.62
CA GLN A 392 -13.17 -9.20 -21.50
C GLN A 392 -12.50 -9.95 -22.65
N ARG A 393 -12.38 -9.27 -23.80
CA ARG A 393 -11.62 -9.78 -24.96
C ARG A 393 -10.85 -8.64 -25.64
N LYS A 394 -9.52 -8.76 -25.70
CA LYS A 394 -8.69 -7.91 -26.59
C LYS A 394 -8.97 -8.30 -28.04
N THR A 395 -9.39 -7.33 -28.86
CA THR A 395 -9.61 -7.54 -30.29
C THR A 395 -8.29 -7.48 -31.05
N LYS A 396 -8.25 -8.01 -32.29
CA LYS A 396 -7.05 -7.99 -33.15
C LYS A 396 -6.52 -6.58 -33.45
N GLY A 397 -7.31 -5.53 -33.21
CA GLY A 397 -6.93 -4.12 -33.37
C GLY A 397 -6.54 -3.41 -32.07
N GLY A 398 -6.34 -4.13 -30.96
CA GLY A 398 -5.92 -3.55 -29.68
C GLY A 398 -7.05 -3.07 -28.76
N ASN A 399 -8.27 -2.87 -29.26
CA ASN A 399 -9.42 -2.47 -28.43
C ASN A 399 -9.95 -3.63 -27.57
N THR A 400 -10.20 -3.39 -26.29
CA THR A 400 -10.83 -4.36 -25.38
C THR A 400 -12.36 -4.24 -25.43
N ARG A 401 -13.07 -5.34 -25.66
CA ARG A 401 -14.53 -5.42 -25.49
C ARG A 401 -14.84 -6.02 -24.12
N TYR A 402 -15.79 -5.42 -23.41
CA TYR A 402 -16.31 -5.89 -22.13
C TYR A 402 -17.75 -6.40 -22.29
N GLY A 403 -18.13 -7.39 -21.48
CA GLY A 403 -19.52 -7.85 -21.39
C GLY A 403 -20.41 -6.85 -20.65
N LYS A 404 -21.73 -7.07 -20.69
CA LYS A 404 -22.71 -6.26 -19.94
C LYS A 404 -22.47 -6.43 -18.43
N VAL A 405 -22.58 -5.33 -17.67
CA VAL A 405 -22.56 -5.33 -16.21
C VAL A 405 -23.93 -4.95 -15.68
N GLU A 406 -24.49 -5.81 -14.83
CA GLU A 406 -25.73 -5.55 -14.08
C GLU A 406 -25.40 -5.42 -12.60
N THR A 407 -25.69 -4.25 -12.03
CA THR A 407 -25.48 -3.96 -10.62
C THR A 407 -26.81 -4.02 -9.89
N MET A 408 -26.83 -4.64 -8.72
CA MET A 408 -28.01 -4.74 -7.85
C MET A 408 -27.65 -4.49 -6.39
N THR A 409 -28.67 -4.21 -5.59
CA THR A 409 -28.53 -4.16 -4.13
C THR A 409 -28.24 -5.56 -3.57
N VAL A 410 -27.75 -5.63 -2.34
CA VAL A 410 -27.49 -6.91 -1.66
C VAL A 410 -28.81 -7.67 -1.45
N GLU A 411 -29.89 -6.94 -1.18
CA GLU A 411 -31.23 -7.47 -0.91
C GLU A 411 -31.87 -8.10 -2.15
N GLU A 412 -31.53 -7.61 -3.34
CA GLU A 412 -32.00 -8.18 -4.62
C GLU A 412 -31.21 -9.40 -5.07
N ALA A 413 -30.00 -9.60 -4.52
CA ALA A 413 -29.14 -10.71 -4.91
C ALA A 413 -29.57 -12.03 -4.24
N PRO A 414 -29.32 -13.19 -4.87
CA PRO A 414 -29.61 -14.47 -4.24
C PRO A 414 -28.84 -14.65 -2.94
N GLU A 415 -29.53 -14.99 -1.85
CA GLU A 415 -28.92 -15.11 -0.51
C GLU A 415 -27.70 -16.04 -0.49
N LYS A 416 -27.76 -17.15 -1.24
CA LYS A 416 -26.65 -18.12 -1.34
C LYS A 416 -25.38 -17.51 -1.95
N VAL A 417 -25.52 -16.58 -2.91
CA VAL A 417 -24.39 -15.87 -3.53
C VAL A 417 -23.71 -14.98 -2.49
N VAL A 418 -24.51 -14.16 -1.81
CA VAL A 418 -24.03 -13.23 -0.77
C VAL A 418 -23.40 -14.00 0.40
N HIS A 419 -24.02 -15.09 0.84
CA HIS A 419 -23.55 -15.90 1.96
C HIS A 419 -22.19 -16.56 1.67
N VAL A 420 -22.02 -17.18 0.50
CA VAL A 420 -20.74 -17.81 0.11
C VAL A 420 -19.66 -16.74 -0.04
N ALA A 421 -19.98 -15.59 -0.64
CA ALA A 421 -19.05 -14.48 -0.75
C ALA A 421 -18.56 -13.97 0.61
N ALA A 422 -19.50 -13.74 1.54
CA ALA A 422 -19.20 -13.26 2.86
C ALA A 422 -18.31 -14.23 3.63
N ARG A 423 -18.54 -15.55 3.51
CA ARG A 423 -17.65 -16.56 4.09
C ARG A 423 -16.23 -16.49 3.53
N ALA A 424 -16.08 -16.31 2.22
CA ALA A 424 -14.77 -16.22 1.57
C ALA A 424 -14.00 -14.97 2.00
N ALA A 425 -14.62 -13.78 1.91
CA ALA A 425 -13.99 -12.53 2.32
C ALA A 425 -13.62 -12.52 3.81
N ASN A 426 -14.51 -13.01 4.69
CA ASN A 426 -14.26 -13.04 6.13
C ASN A 426 -13.18 -14.05 6.55
N ALA A 427 -12.86 -15.03 5.70
CA ALA A 427 -11.72 -15.92 5.92
C ALA A 427 -10.38 -15.23 5.62
N ILE A 428 -10.37 -14.17 4.81
CA ILE A 428 -9.19 -13.36 4.51
C ILE A 428 -9.02 -12.28 5.59
N GLY A 429 -10.02 -11.43 5.79
CA GLY A 429 -9.93 -10.30 6.71
C GLY A 429 -11.17 -9.42 6.75
N ASP A 430 -10.97 -8.12 6.97
CA ASP A 430 -12.03 -7.12 7.07
C ASP A 430 -11.84 -5.92 6.12
N GLY A 431 -10.96 -6.05 5.12
CA GLY A 431 -10.70 -5.02 4.12
C GLY A 431 -11.86 -4.77 3.15
N LEU A 432 -11.53 -4.16 2.02
CA LEU A 432 -12.38 -4.11 0.84
C LEU A 432 -12.07 -5.35 0.01
N TYR A 433 -13.08 -6.07 -0.48
CA TYR A 433 -12.86 -7.24 -1.30
C TYR A 433 -13.88 -7.32 -2.43
N GLY A 434 -13.46 -7.73 -3.62
CA GLY A 434 -14.35 -8.22 -4.68
C GLY A 434 -14.27 -9.73 -4.72
N VAL A 435 -15.35 -10.42 -4.32
CA VAL A 435 -15.41 -11.88 -4.37
C VAL A 435 -16.09 -12.32 -5.66
N ASP A 436 -15.34 -12.97 -6.53
CA ASP A 436 -15.85 -13.49 -7.80
C ASP A 436 -16.34 -14.92 -7.66
N LEU A 437 -17.54 -15.17 -8.16
CA LEU A 437 -18.24 -16.44 -8.00
C LEU A 437 -18.81 -16.90 -9.33
N LYS A 438 -18.77 -18.21 -9.54
CA LYS A 438 -19.50 -18.89 -10.61
C LYS A 438 -20.69 -19.62 -10.05
N GLN A 439 -21.76 -19.66 -10.84
CA GLN A 439 -22.95 -20.43 -10.54
C GLN A 439 -23.09 -21.59 -11.52
N SER A 440 -23.22 -22.82 -11.00
CA SER A 440 -23.55 -24.01 -11.79
C SER A 440 -24.77 -24.70 -11.18
N GLY A 441 -25.90 -24.62 -11.87
CA GLY A 441 -27.21 -24.93 -11.29
C GLY A 441 -27.47 -24.07 -10.05
N ASP A 442 -27.78 -24.72 -8.93
CA ASP A 442 -28.00 -24.07 -7.63
C ASP A 442 -26.72 -23.89 -6.82
N ASN A 443 -25.56 -24.36 -7.31
CA ASN A 443 -24.29 -24.31 -6.58
C ASN A 443 -23.51 -23.05 -6.94
N ILE A 444 -22.97 -22.39 -5.91
CA ILE A 444 -22.14 -21.19 -6.02
C ILE A 444 -20.72 -21.58 -5.64
N TYR A 445 -19.74 -21.19 -6.46
CA TYR A 445 -18.33 -21.52 -6.28
C TYR A 445 -17.49 -20.25 -6.30
N VAL A 446 -16.63 -20.07 -5.30
CA VAL A 446 -15.65 -19.00 -5.24
C VAL A 446 -14.54 -19.25 -6.25
N ILE A 447 -14.24 -18.25 -7.07
CA ILE A 447 -13.20 -18.30 -8.10
C ILE A 447 -11.97 -17.53 -7.66
N GLU A 448 -12.17 -16.32 -7.15
CA GLU A 448 -11.11 -15.45 -6.65
C GLU A 448 -11.66 -14.47 -5.61
N VAL A 449 -10.77 -13.93 -4.79
CA VAL A 449 -11.05 -12.78 -3.93
C VAL A 449 -9.99 -11.73 -4.23
N ASN A 450 -10.43 -10.57 -4.69
CA ASN A 450 -9.59 -9.43 -5.05
C ASN A 450 -9.59 -8.44 -3.88
N ASP A 451 -8.43 -8.10 -3.33
CA ASP A 451 -8.28 -7.09 -2.28
C ASP A 451 -8.55 -5.67 -2.80
N ASN A 452 -8.26 -5.38 -4.06
CA ASN A 452 -8.45 -4.05 -4.62
C ASN A 452 -9.47 -4.03 -5.77
N PRO A 453 -10.76 -4.33 -5.52
CA PRO A 453 -11.77 -4.45 -6.57
C PRO A 453 -12.09 -3.11 -7.22
N ASN A 454 -12.64 -3.15 -8.44
CA ASN A 454 -13.16 -1.97 -9.11
C ASN A 454 -14.31 -1.33 -8.33
N LEU A 455 -14.27 0.00 -8.22
CA LEU A 455 -15.34 0.81 -7.66
C LEU A 455 -15.54 2.03 -8.56
N GLU A 456 -16.46 1.90 -9.52
CA GLU A 456 -16.76 2.94 -10.50
C GLU A 456 -18.20 3.41 -10.36
N LEU A 457 -18.43 4.72 -10.34
CA LEU A 457 -19.80 5.27 -10.28
C LEU A 457 -20.67 4.77 -11.45
N GLY A 458 -20.05 4.61 -12.64
CA GLY A 458 -20.72 4.20 -13.87
C GLY A 458 -21.16 2.73 -13.91
N TYR A 459 -20.65 1.88 -13.01
CA TYR A 459 -20.99 0.46 -12.94
C TYR A 459 -21.41 0.07 -11.53
N GLU A 460 -20.47 -0.17 -10.62
CA GLU A 460 -20.74 -0.61 -9.24
C GLU A 460 -21.54 0.44 -8.45
N GLY A 461 -21.32 1.73 -8.74
CA GLY A 461 -22.07 2.84 -8.17
C GLY A 461 -23.41 3.13 -8.84
N LYS A 462 -23.88 2.35 -9.84
CA LYS A 462 -25.17 2.63 -10.50
C LYS A 462 -26.35 2.64 -9.53
N VAL A 463 -26.32 1.76 -8.53
CA VAL A 463 -27.39 1.55 -7.57
C VAL A 463 -27.20 2.45 -6.35
N LEU A 464 -26.05 2.32 -5.67
CA LEU A 464 -25.75 3.09 -4.45
C LEU A 464 -25.35 4.55 -4.72
N LYS A 465 -24.94 4.90 -5.94
CA LYS A 465 -24.49 6.24 -6.34
C LYS A 465 -23.42 6.76 -5.39
N GLU A 466 -23.57 7.99 -4.91
CA GLU A 466 -22.64 8.60 -3.96
C GLU A 466 -22.56 7.85 -2.62
N GLN A 467 -23.60 7.08 -2.25
CA GLN A 467 -23.62 6.34 -0.98
C GLN A 467 -22.51 5.30 -0.92
N LEU A 468 -22.11 4.72 -2.06
CA LEU A 468 -21.00 3.77 -2.15
C LEU A 468 -19.72 4.35 -1.54
N PHE A 469 -19.36 5.56 -1.96
CA PHE A 469 -18.15 6.25 -1.52
C PHE A 469 -18.24 6.70 -0.06
N ILE A 470 -19.44 7.05 0.40
CA ILE A 470 -19.72 7.39 1.80
C ILE A 470 -19.51 6.17 2.70
N GLU A 471 -20.01 4.99 2.33
CA GLU A 471 -19.81 3.77 3.14
C GLU A 471 -18.34 3.40 3.31
N VAL A 472 -17.53 3.52 2.25
CA VAL A 472 -16.08 3.32 2.33
C VAL A 472 -15.43 4.30 3.32
N MET A 473 -15.76 5.59 3.21
CA MET A 473 -15.18 6.61 4.11
C MET A 473 -15.68 6.50 5.55
N LYS A 474 -16.91 6.03 5.77
CA LYS A 474 -17.43 5.73 7.11
C LYS A 474 -16.61 4.66 7.82
N VAL A 475 -16.11 3.66 7.10
CA VAL A 475 -15.24 2.62 7.69
C VAL A 475 -13.94 3.23 8.20
N PHE A 476 -13.31 4.13 7.43
CA PHE A 476 -12.13 4.86 7.90
C PHE A 476 -12.45 5.68 9.16
N GLN A 477 -13.51 6.49 9.14
CA GLN A 477 -13.91 7.30 10.29
C GLN A 477 -14.11 6.44 11.54
N LYS A 478 -14.93 5.39 11.44
CA LYS A 478 -15.23 4.46 12.54
C LYS A 478 -13.96 3.81 13.10
N ARG A 479 -13.10 3.25 12.24
CA ARG A 479 -11.86 2.57 12.68
C ARG A 479 -10.86 3.52 13.34
N ILE A 480 -10.75 4.76 12.84
CA ILE A 480 -9.90 5.80 13.44
C ILE A 480 -10.44 6.18 14.83
N GLU A 481 -11.75 6.37 14.96
CA GLU A 481 -12.41 6.68 16.23
C GLU A 481 -12.24 5.58 17.27
N GLU A 482 -12.50 4.32 16.88
CA GLU A 482 -12.35 3.15 17.74
C GLU A 482 -10.90 3.01 18.24
N ARG A 483 -9.91 3.22 17.36
CA ARG A 483 -8.49 3.18 17.73
C ARG A 483 -8.14 4.27 18.75
N LYS A 484 -8.62 5.51 18.53
CA LYS A 484 -8.40 6.63 19.47
C LYS A 484 -9.10 6.42 20.80
N GLN A 485 -10.26 5.76 20.83
CA GLN A 485 -10.95 5.43 22.08
C GLN A 485 -10.22 4.34 22.87
N ARG A 486 -9.67 3.31 22.21
CA ARG A 486 -8.86 2.27 22.88
C ARG A 486 -7.63 2.88 23.55
N GLY A 487 -6.90 3.75 22.86
CA GLY A 487 -5.74 4.45 23.43
C GLY A 487 -6.05 5.48 24.52
N LYS A 488 -7.34 5.79 24.80
CA LYS A 488 -7.76 6.61 25.95
C LYS A 488 -8.19 5.78 27.17
N LYS A 489 -8.49 4.49 26.97
CA LYS A 489 -8.99 3.58 28.01
C LYS A 489 -7.90 2.70 28.60
N GLU A 490 -6.80 2.51 27.87
CA GLU A 490 -5.53 1.98 28.36
C GLU A 490 -4.71 3.12 28.99
#